data_AF-A0A521ZV11-F1
#
_entry.id   AF-A0A521ZV11-F1
#
_cell.length_a   1.000
_cell.length_b   1.000
_cell.length_c   1.000
_cell.angle_alpha   90.00
_cell.angle_beta   90.00
_cell.angle_gamma   90.00
#
_symmetry.space_group_name_H-M   'P 1'
#
loop_
_entity.id
_entity.type
_entity.pdbx_description
1 polymer ?
#
loop_
_entity_poly.entity_id
_entity_poly.type
_entity_poly.pdbx_seq_one_letter_code
_entity_poly.pdbx_strand_id
1 'polypeptide(L)'
;MKRFHVHIHVEDLARNIDFYSKMFGTRPTRVESDYAKWMLDEPAVNFAISTRGHGHVGLDHLGIQVDNDADLAALKQQAQTADLALIDEGATTCCYARSDKHWVMDPQGLPWEHFRTLGSIPTFRESPDLTQASPAASSSDASPCCTPLPPASSTETKAADSACCTPLPRSKGIAIPIKQAGSGCC
;
A
#
# COMPACT_ATOMS: atom_id res chain seq x y z
N MET A 1 8.74 16.63 9.53
CA MET A 1 7.34 16.62 9.05
C MET A 1 6.83 15.19 9.13
N LYS A 2 5.52 14.99 9.31
CA LYS A 2 4.88 13.66 9.23
C LYS A 2 4.06 13.61 7.95
N ARG A 3 4.13 12.50 7.24
CA ARG A 3 3.51 12.33 5.92
C ARG A 3 2.67 11.06 5.93
N PHE A 4 1.42 11.16 5.51
CA PHE A 4 0.54 10.01 5.43
C PHE A 4 1.01 9.07 4.33
N HIS A 5 1.13 7.79 4.64
CA HIS A 5 1.54 6.77 3.71
C HIS A 5 0.37 5.86 3.36
N VAL A 6 0.24 5.53 2.08
CA VAL A 6 -0.72 4.55 1.60
C VAL A 6 -0.09 3.75 0.47
N HIS A 7 -0.23 2.43 0.56
CA HIS A 7 0.18 1.51 -0.50
C HIS A 7 -1.03 0.75 -1.02
N ILE A 8 -1.21 0.76 -2.34
CA ILE A 8 -2.32 0.08 -3.01
C ILE A 8 -1.78 -0.95 -4.01
N HIS A 9 -2.34 -2.15 -3.97
CA HIS A 9 -2.15 -3.13 -5.04
C HIS A 9 -3.04 -2.83 -6.24
N VAL A 10 -2.44 -2.80 -7.42
CA VAL A 10 -3.10 -2.51 -8.69
C VAL A 10 -2.83 -3.61 -9.70
N GLU A 11 -3.78 -3.84 -10.61
CA GLU A 11 -3.64 -4.87 -11.65
C GLU A 11 -2.69 -4.43 -12.78
N ASP A 12 -2.80 -3.18 -13.21
CA ASP A 12 -2.02 -2.60 -14.31
C ASP A 12 -1.29 -1.34 -13.82
N LEU A 13 0.03 -1.45 -13.66
CA LEU A 13 0.87 -0.36 -13.17
C LEU A 13 0.82 0.86 -14.10
N ALA A 14 0.99 0.67 -15.41
CA ALA A 14 1.09 1.76 -16.36
C ALA A 14 -0.22 2.55 -16.42
N ARG A 15 -1.35 1.84 -16.49
CA ARG A 15 -2.68 2.47 -16.46
C ARG A 15 -2.92 3.26 -15.18
N ASN A 16 -2.48 2.75 -14.04
CA ASN A 16 -2.65 3.43 -12.75
C ASN A 16 -1.68 4.60 -12.58
N ILE A 17 -0.45 4.52 -13.08
CA ILE A 17 0.47 5.67 -13.14
C ILE A 17 -0.18 6.82 -13.92
N ASP A 18 -0.76 6.54 -15.09
CA ASP A 18 -1.44 7.54 -15.90
C ASP A 18 -2.63 8.18 -15.16
N PHE A 19 -3.43 7.35 -14.48
CA PHE A 19 -4.57 7.82 -13.70
C PHE A 19 -4.15 8.71 -12.53
N TYR A 20 -3.30 8.21 -11.64
CA TYR A 20 -2.87 8.93 -10.43
C TYR A 20 -2.05 10.17 -10.78
N SER A 21 -1.24 10.14 -11.83
CA SER A 21 -0.49 11.33 -12.25
C SER A 21 -1.42 12.47 -12.69
N LYS A 22 -2.53 12.15 -13.36
CA LYS A 22 -3.56 13.14 -13.71
C LYS A 22 -4.33 13.60 -12.48
N MET A 23 -4.68 12.67 -11.58
CA MET A 23 -5.43 12.97 -10.37
C MET A 23 -4.65 13.88 -9.42
N PHE A 24 -3.34 13.62 -9.23
CA PHE A 24 -2.46 14.42 -8.39
C PHE A 24 -1.87 15.64 -9.10
N GLY A 25 -2.03 15.74 -10.43
CA GLY A 25 -1.42 16.81 -11.22
C GLY A 25 0.11 16.75 -11.28
N THR A 26 0.72 15.62 -10.93
CA THR A 26 2.18 15.44 -10.92
C THR A 26 2.59 14.00 -11.20
N ARG A 27 3.77 13.81 -11.78
CA ARG A 27 4.33 12.49 -12.06
C ARG A 27 4.87 11.84 -10.78
N PRO A 28 4.97 10.49 -10.74
CA PRO A 28 5.61 9.80 -9.63
C PRO A 28 7.07 10.23 -9.48
N THR A 29 7.49 10.38 -8.23
CA THR A 29 8.89 10.61 -7.83
C THR A 29 9.78 9.39 -8.03
N ARG A 30 9.20 8.20 -8.14
CA ARG A 30 9.90 6.96 -8.46
C ARG A 30 9.02 6.03 -9.27
N VAL A 31 9.59 5.40 -10.29
CA VAL A 31 8.96 4.36 -11.11
C VAL A 31 9.93 3.22 -11.25
N GLU A 32 9.44 2.01 -11.02
CA GLU A 32 10.10 0.73 -11.26
C GLU A 32 9.16 -0.15 -12.10
N SER A 33 9.59 -1.35 -12.49
CA SER A 33 8.78 -2.24 -13.33
C SER A 33 7.47 -2.70 -12.70
N ASP A 34 7.38 -2.72 -11.37
CA ASP A 34 6.26 -3.25 -10.59
C ASP A 34 5.80 -2.30 -9.47
N TYR A 35 6.35 -1.08 -9.41
CA TYR A 35 6.15 -0.13 -8.33
C TYR A 35 6.20 1.32 -8.81
N ALA A 36 5.35 2.18 -8.26
CA ALA A 36 5.46 3.63 -8.44
C ALA A 36 5.11 4.37 -7.15
N LYS A 37 5.77 5.52 -6.93
CA LYS A 37 5.61 6.35 -5.73
C LYS A 37 5.52 7.84 -6.03
N TRP A 38 4.60 8.53 -5.37
CA TRP A 38 4.46 9.98 -5.33
C TRP A 38 4.77 10.50 -3.93
N MET A 39 5.44 11.65 -3.86
CA MET A 39 5.63 12.43 -2.65
C MET A 39 4.93 13.78 -2.87
N LEU A 40 3.71 13.92 -2.36
CA LEU A 40 2.85 15.11 -2.53
C LEU A 40 2.97 16.04 -1.34
N ASP A 41 3.21 17.33 -1.50
CA ASP A 41 3.41 18.21 -0.34
C ASP A 41 2.11 18.75 0.26
N GLU A 42 1.08 18.94 -0.57
CA GLU A 42 -0.20 19.51 -0.16
C GLU A 42 -1.37 18.69 -0.75
N PRO A 43 -1.97 17.76 0.02
CA PRO A 43 -1.58 17.34 1.37
C PRO A 43 -0.29 16.50 1.38
N ALA A 44 0.41 16.49 2.52
CA ALA A 44 1.63 15.69 2.74
C ALA A 44 1.33 14.18 2.68
N VAL A 45 1.50 13.58 1.49
CA VAL A 45 1.23 12.15 1.24
C VAL A 45 2.44 11.47 0.58
N ASN A 46 2.76 10.27 1.03
CA ASN A 46 3.57 9.27 0.35
C ASN A 46 2.59 8.24 -0.22
N PHE A 47 2.36 8.28 -1.53
CA PHE A 47 1.40 7.42 -2.19
C PHE A 47 2.16 6.40 -3.03
N ALA A 48 1.92 5.12 -2.79
CA ALA A 48 2.58 4.03 -3.48
C ALA A 48 1.56 3.08 -4.13
N ILE A 49 1.91 2.57 -5.32
CA ILE A 49 1.17 1.50 -5.98
C ILE A 49 2.13 0.40 -6.42
N SER A 50 1.63 -0.84 -6.48
CA SER A 50 2.40 -1.97 -7.01
C SER A 50 1.54 -3.07 -7.62
N THR A 51 2.09 -3.82 -8.55
CA THR A 51 1.46 -5.03 -9.13
C THR A 51 1.78 -6.30 -8.36
N ARG A 52 2.40 -6.16 -7.19
CA ARG A 52 2.90 -7.30 -6.41
C ARG A 52 1.83 -7.97 -5.54
N GLY A 53 0.55 -7.57 -5.62
CA GLY A 53 -0.52 -8.07 -4.74
C GLY A 53 -0.93 -9.53 -4.91
N HIS A 54 -0.23 -10.33 -5.74
CA HIS A 54 -0.49 -11.76 -5.94
C HIS A 54 -1.96 -12.12 -6.22
N GLY A 55 -2.66 -11.30 -7.02
CA GLY A 55 -4.08 -11.50 -7.35
C GLY A 55 -5.06 -10.69 -6.48
N HIS A 56 -4.55 -10.00 -5.45
CA HIS A 56 -5.31 -9.04 -4.66
C HIS A 56 -5.09 -7.62 -5.17
N VAL A 57 -6.18 -6.87 -5.33
CA VAL A 57 -6.18 -5.43 -5.65
C VAL A 57 -6.86 -4.65 -4.53
N GLY A 58 -6.43 -3.42 -4.31
CA GLY A 58 -6.95 -2.57 -3.25
C GLY A 58 -5.89 -2.21 -2.21
N LEU A 59 -6.35 -1.72 -1.06
CA LEU A 59 -5.49 -1.27 0.01
C LEU A 59 -4.62 -2.43 0.53
N ASP A 60 -3.30 -2.22 0.52
CA ASP A 60 -2.34 -3.15 1.13
C ASP A 60 -2.08 -2.74 2.59
N HIS A 61 -1.57 -1.53 2.79
CA HIS A 61 -1.31 -0.98 4.11
C HIS A 61 -1.38 0.54 4.15
N LEU A 62 -1.53 1.07 5.36
CA LEU A 62 -1.44 2.49 5.69
C LEU A 62 -0.13 2.76 6.44
N GLY A 63 0.19 4.04 6.62
CA GLY A 63 1.33 4.37 7.47
C GLY A 63 1.56 5.85 7.72
N ILE A 64 2.60 6.12 8.49
CA ILE A 64 3.12 7.47 8.74
C ILE A 64 4.62 7.46 8.52
N GLN A 65 5.06 8.19 7.51
CA GLN A 65 6.46 8.47 7.27
C GLN A 65 6.89 9.67 8.12
N VAL A 66 8.05 9.56 8.75
CA VAL A 66 8.69 10.63 9.52
C VAL A 66 10.11 10.90 9.05
N ASP A 67 10.63 12.08 9.36
CA ASP A 67 11.97 12.51 8.92
C ASP A 67 13.09 12.17 9.92
N ASN A 68 12.75 11.90 11.18
CA ASN A 68 13.72 11.76 12.27
C ASN A 68 13.31 10.68 13.29
N ASP A 69 14.30 10.21 14.05
CA ASP A 69 14.14 9.10 15.00
C ASP A 69 13.29 9.47 16.20
N ALA A 70 13.30 10.75 16.62
CA ALA A 70 12.51 11.20 17.76
C ALA A 70 11.01 11.10 17.44
N ASP A 71 10.61 11.50 16.23
CA ASP A 71 9.24 11.35 15.74
C ASP A 71 8.86 9.86 15.59
N LEU A 72 9.77 9.01 15.11
CA LEU A 72 9.52 7.57 14.96
C LEU A 72 9.32 6.89 16.33
N ALA A 73 10.16 7.24 17.31
CA ALA A 73 10.05 6.77 18.68
C ALA A 73 8.74 7.23 19.33
N ALA A 74 8.32 8.48 19.09
CA ALA A 74 7.04 8.99 19.59
C ALA A 74 5.85 8.21 19.04
N LEU A 75 5.84 7.91 17.73
CA LEU A 75 4.80 7.07 17.11
C LEU A 75 4.77 5.64 17.69
N LYS A 76 5.95 5.07 17.96
CA LYS A 76 6.07 3.75 18.60
C LYS A 76 5.43 3.72 19.99
N GLN A 77 5.68 4.75 20.80
CA GLN A 77 5.07 4.88 22.13
C GLN A 77 3.54 5.03 22.07
N GLN A 78 3.03 5.79 21.10
CA GLN A 78 1.59 5.94 20.88
C GLN A 78 0.94 4.61 20.49
N ALA A 79 1.57 3.88 19.57
CA ALA A 79 1.16 2.53 19.17
C ALA A 79 1.08 1.55 20.36
N GLN A 80 2.10 1.54 21.21
CA GLN A 80 2.14 0.71 22.43
C GLN A 80 1.03 1.08 23.42
N THR A 81 0.70 2.38 23.52
CA THR A 81 -0.38 2.87 24.39
C THR A 81 -1.76 2.49 23.84
N ALA A 82 -1.89 2.34 22.53
CA ALA A 82 -3.15 1.97 21.87
C ALA A 82 -3.49 0.46 21.98
N ASP A 83 -2.74 -0.30 22.79
CA ASP A 83 -2.87 -1.76 22.95
C ASP A 83 -2.83 -2.53 21.62
N LEU A 84 -2.12 -1.96 20.64
CA LEU A 84 -1.95 -2.60 19.35
C LEU A 84 -0.75 -3.55 19.40
N ALA A 85 -0.91 -4.73 18.79
CA ALA A 85 0.18 -5.68 18.63
C ALA A 85 1.29 -5.04 17.79
N LEU A 86 2.38 -4.67 18.46
CA LEU A 86 3.54 -4.05 17.84
C LEU A 86 4.47 -5.13 17.27
N ILE A 87 4.75 -5.05 15.98
CA ILE A 87 5.74 -5.88 15.29
C ILE A 87 6.93 -4.97 14.95
N ASP A 88 8.00 -5.08 15.72
CA ASP A 88 9.19 -4.24 15.58
C ASP A 88 10.17 -4.90 14.60
N GLU A 89 10.36 -4.30 13.42
CA GLU A 89 11.29 -4.81 12.41
C GLU A 89 12.66 -4.14 12.46
N GLY A 90 12.75 -2.92 13.01
CA GLY A 90 14.02 -2.17 13.07
C GLY A 90 14.51 -1.72 11.69
N ALA A 91 15.84 -1.72 11.50
CA ALA A 91 16.47 -1.36 10.23
C ALA A 91 16.24 -2.46 9.19
N THR A 92 15.62 -2.11 8.07
CA THR A 92 15.19 -3.07 7.06
C THR A 92 15.21 -2.46 5.66
N THR A 93 15.12 -3.33 4.66
CA THR A 93 15.05 -2.94 3.25
C THR A 93 13.80 -3.52 2.62
N CYS A 94 12.96 -2.64 2.08
CA CYS A 94 11.74 -3.05 1.39
C CYS A 94 11.25 -1.91 0.49
N CYS A 95 10.49 -2.23 -0.56
CA CYS A 95 9.93 -1.24 -1.50
C CYS A 95 11.01 -0.31 -2.07
N TYR A 96 12.18 -0.87 -2.35
CA TYR A 96 13.34 -0.16 -2.87
C TYR A 96 13.92 0.94 -1.95
N ALA A 97 13.61 0.90 -0.65
CA ALA A 97 14.14 1.83 0.34
C ALA A 97 14.83 1.07 1.48
N ARG A 98 15.84 1.71 2.08
CA ARG A 98 16.33 1.37 3.41
C ARG A 98 15.61 2.25 4.41
N SER A 99 15.03 1.67 5.44
CA SER A 99 14.22 2.37 6.43
C SER A 99 14.37 1.76 7.82
N ASP A 100 14.18 2.58 8.84
CA ASP A 100 13.80 2.08 10.17
C ASP A 100 12.29 2.03 10.23
N LYS A 101 11.72 0.87 10.61
CA LYS A 101 10.27 0.70 10.64
C LYS A 101 9.77 -0.13 11.83
N HIS A 102 8.50 0.07 12.14
CA HIS A 102 7.70 -0.86 12.93
C HIS A 102 6.29 -0.91 12.37
N TRP A 103 5.61 -2.01 12.63
CA TRP A 103 4.24 -2.24 12.22
C TRP A 103 3.31 -2.31 13.43
N VAL A 104 2.08 -1.87 13.22
CA VAL A 104 0.96 -2.18 14.10
C VAL A 104 -0.21 -2.71 13.27
N MET A 105 -0.98 -3.61 13.87
CA MET A 105 -2.23 -4.08 13.30
C MET A 105 -3.37 -3.37 14.02
N ASP A 106 -4.30 -2.78 13.26
CA ASP A 106 -5.50 -2.21 13.86
C ASP A 106 -6.50 -3.32 14.28
N PRO A 107 -7.58 -2.98 15.00
CA PRO A 107 -8.57 -3.97 15.42
C PRO A 107 -9.34 -4.66 14.27
N GLN A 108 -9.25 -4.15 13.03
CA GLN A 108 -9.83 -4.75 11.83
C GLN A 108 -8.81 -5.62 11.07
N GLY A 109 -7.56 -5.69 11.54
CA GLY A 109 -6.49 -6.40 10.87
C GLY A 109 -5.89 -5.63 9.69
N LEU A 110 -6.11 -4.31 9.59
CA LEU A 110 -5.41 -3.47 8.64
C LEU A 110 -4.00 -3.16 9.15
N PRO A 111 -2.95 -3.45 8.36
CA PRO A 111 -1.58 -3.15 8.74
C PRO A 111 -1.26 -1.67 8.59
N TRP A 112 -0.57 -1.13 9.58
CA TRP A 112 -0.05 0.23 9.64
C TRP A 112 1.46 0.21 9.81
N GLU A 113 2.17 0.93 8.95
CA GLU A 113 3.62 1.09 8.99
C GLU A 113 3.99 2.48 9.54
N HIS A 114 4.86 2.53 10.54
CA HIS A 114 5.54 3.76 10.91
C HIS A 114 7.01 3.64 10.54
N PHE A 115 7.51 4.58 9.75
CA PHE A 115 8.86 4.44 9.21
C PHE A 115 9.57 5.76 8.95
N ARG A 116 10.89 5.66 8.93
CA ARG A 116 11.81 6.70 8.45
C ARG A 116 12.61 6.15 7.29
N THR A 117 12.55 6.79 6.12
CA THR A 117 13.39 6.42 4.98
C THR A 117 14.80 6.97 5.16
N LEU A 118 15.80 6.08 5.11
CA LEU A 118 17.22 6.40 5.24
C LEU A 118 17.94 6.48 3.89
N GLY A 119 17.41 5.82 2.85
CA GLY A 119 17.97 5.86 1.51
C GLY A 119 17.23 4.97 0.51
N SER A 120 17.62 5.06 -0.76
CA SER A 120 17.12 4.18 -1.83
C SER A 120 18.08 3.03 -2.12
N ILE A 121 17.54 1.87 -2.47
CA ILE A 121 18.28 0.70 -2.95
C ILE A 121 17.79 0.35 -4.37
N PRO A 122 18.62 -0.32 -5.20
CA PRO A 122 18.28 -0.65 -6.59
C PRO A 122 17.38 -1.88 -6.71
N THR A 123 17.26 -2.68 -5.65
CA THR A 123 16.44 -3.89 -5.60
C THR A 123 15.23 -3.70 -4.72
N PHE A 124 14.20 -4.53 -4.90
CA PHE A 124 12.97 -4.45 -4.11
C PHE A 124 13.22 -4.64 -2.60
N ARG A 125 14.09 -5.59 -2.26
CA ARG A 125 14.58 -5.92 -0.93
C ARG A 125 16.05 -6.35 -1.06
N GLU A 126 16.91 -5.94 -0.13
CA GLU A 126 18.26 -6.50 -0.02
C GLU A 126 18.17 -7.83 0.75
N SER A 127 18.89 -8.85 0.31
CA SER A 127 19.06 -10.07 1.10
C SER A 127 19.82 -9.71 2.39
N PRO A 128 19.41 -10.20 3.57
CA PRO A 128 20.21 -10.00 4.77
C PRO A 128 21.61 -10.58 4.54
N ASP A 129 22.63 -9.78 4.79
CA ASP A 129 24.01 -10.20 4.69
C ASP A 129 24.23 -11.35 5.70
N LEU A 130 24.57 -12.54 5.22
CA LEU A 130 24.58 -13.78 5.99
C LEU A 130 25.66 -13.82 7.09
N THR A 131 26.36 -12.71 7.35
CA THR A 131 27.44 -12.61 8.32
C THR A 131 27.00 -12.27 9.73
N GLN A 132 25.73 -11.92 9.97
CA GLN A 132 25.17 -11.77 11.33
C GLN A 132 23.76 -12.36 11.42
N ALA A 133 23.68 -13.69 11.54
CA ALA A 133 22.43 -14.38 11.83
C ALA A 133 22.25 -14.61 13.35
N SER A 134 21.29 -13.91 13.96
CA SER A 134 20.50 -14.48 15.05
C SER A 134 19.26 -15.14 14.45
N PRO A 135 18.82 -16.31 14.93
CA PRO A 135 17.76 -17.06 14.29
C PRO A 135 16.40 -16.54 14.75
N ALA A 136 15.75 -15.71 13.93
CA ALA A 136 14.33 -15.46 14.05
C ALA A 136 13.69 -15.43 12.65
N ALA A 137 12.93 -16.49 12.39
CA ALA A 137 11.88 -16.62 11.37
C ALA A 137 12.23 -16.18 9.94
N SER A 138 12.90 -17.08 9.22
CA SER A 138 12.69 -17.22 7.78
C SER A 138 11.30 -17.83 7.53
N SER A 139 10.25 -17.00 7.51
CA SER A 139 8.98 -17.34 6.89
C SER A 139 9.03 -16.92 5.42
N SER A 140 8.91 -17.91 4.53
CA SER A 140 8.85 -17.74 3.08
C SER A 140 7.49 -17.23 2.58
N ASP A 141 6.61 -16.78 3.48
CA ASP A 141 5.31 -16.14 3.18
C ASP A 141 5.36 -14.65 3.52
N ALA A 142 6.39 -13.96 3.02
CA ALA A 142 6.47 -12.51 3.16
C ALA A 142 5.49 -11.87 2.17
N SER A 143 4.52 -11.11 2.68
CA SER A 143 3.70 -10.22 1.85
C SER A 143 4.59 -9.40 0.91
N PRO A 144 4.06 -9.07 -0.28
CA PRO A 144 4.83 -8.44 -1.34
C PRO A 144 5.49 -7.12 -0.96
N CYS A 145 5.04 -6.43 0.09
CA CYS A 145 5.60 -5.18 0.63
C CYS A 145 6.19 -5.33 2.04
N CYS A 146 6.56 -6.55 2.43
CA CYS A 146 6.99 -6.86 3.81
C CYS A 146 5.89 -6.57 4.86
N THR A 147 4.65 -6.46 4.43
CA THR A 147 3.48 -6.24 5.29
C THR A 147 3.21 -7.49 6.14
N PRO A 148 3.11 -7.41 7.48
CA PRO A 148 2.75 -8.56 8.28
C PRO A 148 1.36 -9.08 7.91
N LEU A 149 1.21 -10.40 7.81
CA LEU A 149 -0.09 -11.03 7.58
C LEU A 149 -0.92 -10.95 8.87
N PRO A 150 -2.21 -10.59 8.81
CA PRO A 150 -3.06 -10.67 9.98
C PRO A 150 -3.15 -12.12 10.49
N PRO A 151 -3.23 -12.35 11.81
CA PRO A 151 -3.52 -13.67 12.34
C PRO A 151 -4.89 -14.13 11.80
N ALA A 152 -4.96 -15.39 11.38
CA ALA A 152 -6.19 -15.98 10.85
C ALA A 152 -7.27 -16.04 11.94
N SER A 153 -8.09 -14.99 12.04
CA SER A 153 -9.26 -14.96 12.91
C SER A 153 -10.46 -15.51 12.14
N SER A 154 -10.87 -16.72 12.51
CA SER A 154 -12.19 -17.25 12.18
C SER A 154 -13.23 -16.49 13.01
N THR A 155 -13.88 -15.48 12.42
CA THR A 155 -15.06 -14.86 13.03
C THR A 155 -16.14 -14.62 11.99
N GLU A 156 -17.30 -15.19 12.30
CA GLU A 156 -18.55 -15.16 11.53
C GLU A 156 -19.02 -13.73 11.23
N THR A 157 -19.44 -13.52 9.99
CA THR A 157 -20.02 -12.28 9.49
C THR A 157 -21.35 -11.99 10.17
N LYS A 158 -21.41 -10.92 10.96
CA LYS A 158 -22.68 -10.24 11.26
C LYS A 158 -22.70 -8.90 10.53
N ALA A 159 -23.54 -8.83 9.51
CA ALA A 159 -23.74 -7.63 8.70
C ALA A 159 -24.29 -6.49 9.57
N ALA A 160 -23.66 -5.33 9.50
CA ALA A 160 -24.21 -4.07 9.96
C ALA A 160 -24.21 -3.09 8.79
N ASP A 161 -25.41 -2.72 8.34
CA ASP A 161 -25.64 -1.65 7.39
C ASP A 161 -25.15 -0.32 7.97
N SER A 162 -24.17 0.30 7.33
CA SER A 162 -24.01 1.75 7.39
C SER A 162 -23.51 2.25 6.03
N ALA A 163 -24.41 2.93 5.33
CA ALA A 163 -24.13 3.59 4.08
C ALA A 163 -23.10 4.71 4.32
N CYS A 164 -21.87 4.50 3.88
CA CYS A 164 -20.89 5.56 3.71
C CYS A 164 -20.86 5.97 2.23
N CYS A 165 -20.66 7.26 1.98
CA CYS A 165 -20.71 7.90 0.67
C CYS A 165 -19.56 7.44 -0.26
N THR A 166 -19.62 6.21 -0.77
CA THR A 166 -18.79 5.76 -1.86
C THR A 166 -19.48 6.13 -3.18
N PRO A 167 -18.95 7.04 -4.02
CA PRO A 167 -19.49 7.24 -5.35
C PRO A 167 -19.33 5.93 -6.16
N LEU A 168 -20.45 5.29 -6.50
CA LEU A 168 -20.42 4.15 -7.42
C LEU A 168 -19.92 4.63 -8.79
N PRO A 169 -18.92 3.96 -9.40
CA PRO A 169 -18.52 4.27 -10.76
C PRO A 169 -19.69 3.95 -11.71
N ARG A 170 -20.34 4.99 -12.24
CA ARG A 170 -21.30 4.84 -13.35
C ARG A 170 -20.51 4.55 -14.63
N SER A 171 -20.28 3.28 -14.92
CA SER A 171 -19.94 2.84 -16.28
C SER A 171 -21.18 2.95 -17.17
N LYS A 172 -21.49 4.15 -17.67
CA LYS A 172 -22.38 4.28 -18.82
C LYS A 172 -21.63 3.85 -20.07
N GLY A 173 -21.70 2.55 -20.37
CA GLY A 173 -21.47 2.07 -21.72
C GLY A 173 -22.52 2.70 -22.64
N ILE A 174 -22.09 3.62 -23.49
CA ILE A 174 -22.92 4.12 -24.59
C ILE A 174 -22.98 2.99 -25.61
N ALA A 175 -24.10 2.25 -25.61
CA ALA A 175 -24.44 1.38 -26.72
C ALA A 175 -24.84 2.27 -27.91
N ILE A 176 -24.01 2.29 -28.95
CA ILE A 176 -24.37 2.87 -30.25
C ILE A 176 -25.29 1.87 -30.95
N PRO A 177 -26.56 2.20 -31.24
CA PRO A 177 -27.42 1.28 -32.00
C PRO A 177 -27.01 1.32 -33.48
N ILE A 178 -26.50 0.20 -33.99
CA ILE A 178 -26.37 -0.03 -35.42
C ILE A 178 -27.80 -0.25 -35.95
N LYS A 179 -28.34 0.73 -36.69
CA LYS A 179 -29.57 0.54 -37.47
C LYS A 179 -29.29 -0.49 -38.56
N GLN A 180 -29.82 -1.70 -38.42
CA GLN A 180 -30.05 -2.57 -39.56
C GLN A 180 -31.23 -2.00 -40.36
N ALA A 181 -30.93 -1.48 -41.56
CA ALA A 181 -31.95 -1.20 -42.55
C ALA A 181 -32.35 -2.53 -43.20
N GLY A 182 -33.51 -3.06 -42.80
CA GLY A 182 -34.25 -3.99 -43.63
C GLY A 182 -34.85 -3.23 -44.81
N SER A 183 -34.52 -3.66 -46.02
CA SER A 183 -35.33 -3.40 -47.21
C SER A 183 -35.83 -4.75 -47.69
N GLY A 184 -37.15 -4.92 -47.63
CA GLY A 184 -37.85 -6.08 -48.17
C GLY A 184 -38.35 -5.81 -49.59
N CYS A 185 -38.49 -6.93 -50.32
CA CYS A 185 -39.30 -7.20 -51.51
C CYS A 185 -38.86 -6.61 -52.86
N CYS A 186 -38.37 -7.49 -53.75
CA CYS A 186 -39.15 -8.10 -54.83
C CYS A 186 -38.65 -9.54 -55.06
#